data_AF-A0A0M0BNI4-F1
#
_entry.id   AF-A0A0M0BNI4-F1
#
_cell.length_a   1.000
_cell.length_b   1.000
_cell.length_c   1.000
_cell.angle_alpha   90.00
_cell.angle_beta   90.00
_cell.angle_gamma   90.00
#
_symmetry.space_group_name_H-M   'P 1'
#
loop_
_entity.id
_entity.type
_entity.pdbx_description
1 polymer ?
#
loop_
_entity_poly.entity_id
_entity_poly.type
_entity_poly.pdbx_seq_one_letter_code
_entity_poly.pdbx_strand_id
1 'polypeptide(L)'
;MAVVESGDVGSIFKKLMKIIPPPEEAMMETLDVMTLLSLPDHLRRTATVVSGLGRGTAEEISDRTSRARAVESGYLNQLVRMGYLKKEKRGREVLFSVSS
;
A
#
# COMPACT_ATOMS: atom_id res chain seq x y z
N MET A 1 40.46 -9.95 -33.46
CA MET A 1 39.78 -10.41 -32.23
C MET A 1 39.33 -9.17 -31.47
N ALA A 2 38.04 -8.82 -31.52
CA ALA A 2 37.50 -7.72 -30.74
C ALA A 2 37.14 -8.25 -29.35
N VAL A 3 37.90 -7.82 -28.35
CA VAL A 3 37.63 -8.12 -26.94
C VAL A 3 36.44 -7.25 -26.55
N VAL A 4 35.25 -7.83 -26.40
CA VAL A 4 34.10 -7.11 -25.87
C VAL A 4 34.39 -6.89 -24.38
N GLU A 5 34.72 -5.67 -24.02
CA GLU A 5 34.84 -5.24 -22.62
C GLU A 5 33.52 -5.56 -21.93
N SER A 6 33.56 -6.53 -21.02
CA SER A 6 32.44 -6.83 -20.14
C SER A 6 32.30 -5.64 -19.21
N GLY A 7 31.28 -4.81 -19.45
CA GLY A 7 30.97 -3.67 -18.60
C GLY A 7 30.91 -4.11 -17.14
N ASP A 8 31.67 -3.42 -16.29
CA ASP A 8 31.81 -3.67 -14.86
C ASP A 8 30.43 -3.81 -14.19
N VAL A 9 30.11 -5.03 -13.75
CA VAL A 9 28.86 -5.38 -13.08
C VAL A 9 28.66 -4.54 -11.81
N GLY A 10 29.74 -4.12 -11.16
CA GLY A 10 29.71 -3.25 -9.98
C GLY A 10 29.14 -1.87 -10.29
N SER A 11 29.54 -1.29 -11.42
CA SER A 11 29.03 0.00 -11.90
C SER A 11 27.54 -0.04 -12.26
N ILE A 12 27.06 -1.17 -12.80
CA ILE A 12 25.64 -1.39 -13.12
C ILE A 12 24.83 -1.52 -11.82
N PHE A 13 25.32 -2.32 -10.87
CA PHE A 13 24.68 -2.50 -9.56
C PHE A 13 24.56 -1.18 -8.78
N LYS A 14 25.60 -0.34 -8.81
CA LYS A 14 25.62 0.97 -8.14
C LYS A 14 24.64 1.97 -8.78
N LYS A 15 24.37 1.87 -10.08
CA LYS A 15 23.33 2.66 -10.75
C LYS A 15 21.93 2.15 -10.40
N LEU A 16 21.72 0.83 -10.38
CA LEU A 16 20.46 0.22 -9.97
C LEU A 16 20.05 0.62 -8.55
N MET A 17 20.98 0.53 -7.59
CA MET A 17 20.74 0.89 -6.18
C MET A 17 20.53 2.39 -5.93
N LYS A 18 20.81 3.27 -6.91
CA LYS A 18 20.46 4.70 -6.83
C LYS A 18 19.04 4.99 -7.29
N ILE A 19 18.45 4.09 -8.07
CA ILE A 19 17.11 4.24 -8.66
C ILE A 19 16.07 3.51 -7.81
N ILE A 20 16.46 2.36 -7.24
CA ILE A 20 15.61 1.53 -6.40
C ILE A 20 15.78 2.02 -4.95
N PRO A 21 14.71 2.48 -4.28
CA PRO A 21 14.81 2.85 -2.87
C PRO A 21 15.21 1.63 -2.02
N PRO A 22 16.00 1.82 -0.96
CA PRO A 22 16.40 0.73 -0.07
C PRO A 22 15.15 0.03 0.50
N PRO A 23 15.21 -1.29 0.73
CA PRO A 23 14.04 -2.08 1.14
C PRO A 23 13.40 -1.58 2.44
N GLU A 24 14.15 -0.91 3.33
CA GLU A 24 13.59 -0.26 4.52
C GLU A 24 12.64 0.90 4.19
N GLU A 25 12.88 1.65 3.12
CA GLU A 25 11.97 2.72 2.64
C GLU A 25 10.77 2.15 1.86
N ALA A 26 10.88 0.91 1.37
CA ALA A 26 9.84 0.20 0.62
C ALA A 26 8.92 -0.65 1.50
N MET A 27 9.10 -0.68 2.83
CA MET A 27 8.24 -1.44 3.72
C MET A 27 6.83 -0.84 3.75
N MET A 28 5.95 -1.33 2.87
CA MET A 28 4.51 -1.14 3.03
C MET A 28 4.07 -1.84 4.32
N GLU A 29 3.59 -1.07 5.28
CA GLU A 29 2.86 -1.61 6.42
C GLU A 29 1.58 -2.27 5.89
N THR A 30 1.49 -3.58 6.06
CA THR A 30 0.33 -4.39 5.66
C THR A 30 -0.26 -5.06 6.89
N LEU A 31 -1.56 -5.35 6.85
CA LEU A 31 -2.19 -6.13 7.91
C LEU A 31 -1.71 -7.58 7.84
N ASP A 32 -1.42 -8.16 9.00
CA ASP A 32 -1.05 -9.57 9.09
C ASP A 32 -2.24 -10.50 8.74
N VAL A 33 -1.91 -11.74 8.38
CA VAL A 33 -2.89 -12.72 7.91
C VAL A 33 -3.95 -13.04 8.98
N MET A 34 -3.58 -13.12 10.26
CA MET A 34 -4.52 -13.43 11.33
C MET A 34 -5.51 -12.29 11.54
N THR A 35 -5.03 -11.05 11.49
CA THR A 35 -5.88 -9.87 11.52
C THR A 35 -6.89 -9.88 10.37
N LEU A 36 -6.46 -10.12 9.13
CA LEU A 36 -7.37 -10.19 7.98
C LEU A 36 -8.42 -11.29 8.13
N LEU A 37 -8.05 -12.47 8.62
CA LEU A 37 -8.97 -13.60 8.83
C LEU A 37 -10.00 -13.32 9.94
N SER A 38 -9.65 -12.51 10.94
CA SER A 38 -10.57 -12.10 12.01
C SER A 38 -11.62 -11.08 11.57
N LEU A 39 -11.38 -10.35 10.47
CA LEU A 39 -12.29 -9.33 9.97
C LEU A 39 -13.54 -9.94 9.32
N PRO A 40 -14.72 -9.32 9.50
CA PRO A 40 -15.89 -9.59 8.67
C PRO A 40 -15.58 -9.43 7.17
N ASP A 41 -16.21 -10.24 6.32
CA ASP A 41 -15.87 -10.33 4.89
C ASP A 41 -15.84 -8.97 4.16
N HIS A 42 -16.85 -8.14 4.43
CA HIS A 42 -16.97 -6.83 3.79
C HIS A 42 -15.83 -5.88 4.18
N LEU A 43 -15.34 -5.96 5.42
CA LEU A 43 -14.20 -5.19 5.92
C LEU A 43 -12.86 -5.78 5.48
N ARG A 44 -12.73 -7.11 5.50
CA ARG A 44 -11.53 -7.81 5.02
C ARG A 44 -11.21 -7.39 3.59
N ARG A 45 -12.21 -7.36 2.69
CA ARG A 45 -12.02 -6.94 1.29
C ARG A 45 -11.44 -5.52 1.19
N THR A 46 -11.99 -4.57 1.92
CA THR A 46 -11.48 -3.19 1.98
C THR A 46 -10.05 -3.16 2.53
N ALA A 47 -9.81 -3.86 3.64
CA ALA A 47 -8.51 -3.92 4.32
C ALA A 47 -7.40 -4.55 3.45
N THR A 48 -7.72 -5.60 2.68
CA THR A 48 -6.81 -6.20 1.71
C THR A 48 -6.44 -5.22 0.60
N VAL A 49 -7.42 -4.48 0.07
CA VAL A 49 -7.14 -3.48 -0.98
C VAL A 49 -6.27 -2.34 -0.46
N VAL A 50 -6.54 -1.82 0.75
CA VAL A 50 -5.70 -0.79 1.37
C VAL A 50 -4.28 -1.30 1.62
N SER A 51 -4.14 -2.52 2.15
CA SER A 51 -2.82 -3.12 2.40
C SER A 51 -2.02 -3.28 1.11
N GLY A 52 -2.65 -3.70 0.01
CA GLY A 52 -1.99 -3.82 -1.30
C GLY A 52 -1.67 -2.48 -1.97
N LEU A 53 -2.38 -1.41 -1.61
CA LEU A 53 -2.10 -0.04 -2.06
C LEU A 53 -1.05 0.68 -1.20
N GLY A 54 -0.88 0.27 0.05
CA GLY A 54 -0.15 0.98 1.10
C GLY A 54 -0.88 2.21 1.63
N ARG A 55 -1.38 3.07 0.73
CA ARG A 55 -2.26 4.20 1.06
C ARG A 55 -3.19 4.53 -0.12
N GLY A 56 -4.37 5.05 0.18
CA GLY A 56 -5.27 5.53 -0.87
C GLY A 56 -6.46 6.31 -0.36
N THR A 57 -7.12 7.02 -1.26
CA THR A 57 -8.38 7.71 -1.00
C THR A 57 -9.56 6.73 -1.03
N ALA A 58 -10.69 7.14 -0.46
CA ALA A 58 -11.93 6.36 -0.56
C ALA A 58 -12.38 6.13 -2.02
N GLU A 59 -11.98 7.00 -2.94
CA GLU A 59 -12.28 6.88 -4.37
C GLU A 59 -11.46 5.75 -5.01
N GLU A 60 -10.13 5.79 -4.86
CA GLU A 60 -9.22 4.77 -5.38
C GLU A 60 -9.54 3.36 -4.84
N ILE A 61 -9.92 3.28 -3.56
CA ILE A 61 -10.30 2.03 -2.91
C ILE A 61 -11.66 1.54 -3.42
N SER A 62 -12.59 2.45 -3.69
CA SER A 62 -13.91 2.13 -4.26
C SER A 62 -13.83 1.58 -5.67
N ASP A 63 -12.93 2.12 -6.49
CA ASP A 63 -12.69 1.63 -7.86
C ASP A 63 -12.18 0.18 -7.84
N ARG A 64 -11.25 -0.13 -6.95
CA ARG A 64 -10.66 -1.47 -6.81
C ARG A 64 -11.60 -2.50 -6.18
N THR A 65 -12.46 -2.06 -5.26
CA THR A 65 -13.44 -2.95 -4.63
C THR A 65 -14.71 -3.11 -5.46
N SER A 66 -14.90 -2.26 -6.48
CA SER A 66 -16.11 -2.16 -7.30
C SER A 66 -17.37 -1.88 -6.46
N ARG A 67 -17.22 -1.00 -5.46
CA ARG A 67 -18.29 -0.56 -4.56
C ARG A 67 -18.47 0.95 -4.67
N ALA A 68 -19.62 1.46 -4.23
CA ALA A 68 -19.82 2.90 -4.20
C ALA A 68 -18.85 3.58 -3.21
N ARG A 69 -18.27 4.73 -3.61
CA ARG A 69 -17.35 5.53 -2.77
C ARG A 69 -17.87 5.78 -1.35
N ALA A 70 -19.16 6.10 -1.20
CA ALA A 70 -19.77 6.35 0.10
C ALA A 70 -19.77 5.10 1.01
N VAL A 71 -19.97 3.92 0.42
CA VAL A 71 -19.96 2.63 1.13
C VAL A 71 -18.54 2.31 1.60
N GLU A 72 -17.54 2.42 0.72
CA GLU A 72 -16.14 2.21 1.10
C GLU A 72 -15.66 3.23 2.14
N SER A 73 -16.05 4.49 2.03
CA SER A 73 -15.77 5.49 3.07
C SER A 73 -16.32 5.05 4.44
N GLY A 74 -17.49 4.41 4.48
CA GLY A 74 -18.05 3.81 5.69
C GLY A 74 -17.15 2.72 6.27
N TYR A 75 -16.76 1.75 5.44
CA TYR A 75 -15.88 0.64 5.86
C TYR A 75 -14.49 1.11 6.29
N LEU A 76 -13.90 2.06 5.57
CA LEU A 76 -12.62 2.65 5.92
C LEU A 76 -12.68 3.36 7.28
N ASN A 77 -13.73 4.14 7.54
CA ASN A 77 -13.91 4.76 8.86
C ASN A 77 -14.17 3.72 9.95
N GLN A 78 -14.84 2.60 9.65
CA GLN A 78 -15.01 1.50 10.61
C GLN A 78 -13.67 0.85 10.94
N LEU A 79 -12.85 0.54 9.94
CA LEU A 79 -11.50 0.00 10.14
C LEU A 79 -10.59 0.97 10.94
N VAL A 80 -10.74 2.27 10.73
CA VAL A 80 -10.05 3.29 11.55
C VAL A 80 -10.51 3.25 13.01
N ARG A 81 -11.82 3.15 13.26
CA ARG A 81 -12.35 3.02 14.63
C ARG A 81 -11.90 1.73 15.32
N MET A 82 -11.71 0.66 14.56
CA MET A 82 -11.19 -0.61 15.05
C MET A 82 -9.67 -0.60 15.26
N GLY A 83 -8.97 0.46 14.86
CA GLY A 83 -7.52 0.60 15.04
C GLY A 83 -6.66 -0.07 13.97
N TYR A 84 -7.26 -0.66 12.91
CA TYR A 84 -6.49 -1.30 11.84
C TYR A 84 -5.94 -0.31 10.83
N LEU A 85 -6.65 0.79 10.60
CA LEU A 85 -6.24 1.84 9.67
C LEU A 85 -6.09 3.18 10.40
N LYS A 86 -5.28 4.05 9.82
CA LYS A 86 -5.21 5.48 10.14
C LYS A 86 -5.67 6.30 8.94
N LYS A 87 -6.08 7.55 9.19
CA LYS A 87 -6.40 8.50 8.13
C LYS A 87 -5.65 9.81 8.31
N GLU A 88 -5.12 10.32 7.20
CA GLU A 88 -4.39 11.58 7.13
C GLU A 88 -5.09 12.52 6.14
N LYS A 89 -5.29 13.78 6.52
CA LYS A 89 -5.81 14.79 5.61
C LYS A 89 -4.64 15.46 4.88
N ARG A 90 -4.59 15.33 3.55
CA ARG A 90 -3.64 16.03 2.69
C ARG A 90 -4.39 17.00 1.78
N GLY A 91 -4.37 18.27 2.16
CA GLY A 91 -5.09 19.32 1.44
C GLY A 91 -6.61 19.08 1.45
N ARG A 92 -7.16 18.74 0.28
CA ARG A 92 -8.60 18.47 0.08
C ARG A 92 -8.94 16.97 0.15
N GLU A 93 -7.95 16.11 0.25
CA GLU A 93 -8.11 14.66 0.21
C GLU A 93 -7.85 14.02 1.57
N VAL A 94 -8.46 12.86 1.77
CA VAL A 94 -8.25 12.01 2.95
C VAL A 94 -7.67 10.69 2.47
N LEU A 95 -6.47 10.38 2.94
CA LEU A 95 -5.78 9.14 2.64
C LEU A 95 -5.93 8.18 3.82
N PHE A 96 -6.14 6.91 3.52
CA PHE A 96 -6.20 5.81 4.49
C PHE A 96 -4.99 4.90 4.28
N SER A 97 -4.39 4.44 5.38
CA SER A 97 -3.26 3.49 5.38
C SER A 97 -3.29 2.63 6.64
N VAL A 98 -2.50 1.56 6.69
CA VAL A 98 -2.42 0.68 7.88
C VAL A 98 -1.89 1.45 9.09
N SER A 99 -2.48 1.20 10.27
CA SER A 99 -1.95 1.70 11.54
C SER A 99 -0.86 0.73 12.02
N SER A 100 0.38 1.19 12.05
CA SER A 100 1.46 0.65 12.90
C SER A 100 1.10 0.84 14.37
#